data_AF-A0A2T2NXW4-F1
#
_entry.id   AF-A0A2T2NXW4-F1
#
_cell.length_a   1.000
_cell.length_b   1.000
_cell.length_c   1.000
_cell.angle_alpha   90.00
_cell.angle_beta   90.00
_cell.angle_gamma   90.00
#
_symmetry.space_group_name_H-M   'P 1'
#
loop_
_entity.id
_entity.type
_entity.pdbx_description
1 polymer ?
#
loop_
_entity_poly.entity_id
_entity_poly.type
_entity_poly.pdbx_seq_one_letter_code
_entity_poly.pdbx_strand_id
1 'polypeptide(L)'
;MNPGWNLGNTLDAIETEGSWNNPPVQPATFDDIKALGFKGIRLPVTWAYHFASQAPDWTVDPTWMQRVEDVIDQITDRGFPVIVDVHHDSWNWADVTKATNITELEDRFYKLWHQIGTKLACKGSNVAFEPINEPPGENAEDAAKINKLNNIFLQAIHDAGGFNDQRVVTLVGPTQDGTKTTQFFDIDVINPGGVFKNPWALQYHYYSPYDFIFNAWGKTTWGSAADIASLEADIARVRGNFTDVPLIIGEWAASPVATETAARWRYFDAFLRAAAKYNTATVLWDNGADFLNRATKEWRDPVSIDLYMSAAKGETNSLPDSTTDGSVTTQQSSAYIYHKKNETVSDATLPFLFNGNTLSSISVTGTNDQLAEGTDYTVAGEDITFKSSFLSSIITPSAPLGTLANLTLTFSEGADLRVNILQYGTPVLGATSSAVPASGDVLIPITWAGQNRPATVRALKADGSYLFDEWTTVLGPLQQARITYEGQWNWNGQNIILPAATVNAVRSGGQSTTFTIEFYPREPGNTANYTLTV
;
A
#
# COMPACT_ATOMS: atom_id res chain seq x y z
N MET A 1 12.65 -6.40 -13.85
CA MET A 1 11.83 -6.19 -12.63
C MET A 1 10.92 -5.00 -12.78
N ASN A 2 11.42 -3.76 -12.94
CA ASN A 2 10.58 -2.55 -12.99
C ASN A 2 9.68 -2.43 -14.25
N PRO A 3 8.38 -2.13 -14.15
CA PRO A 3 7.57 -2.09 -12.92
C PRO A 3 7.24 -3.50 -12.40
N GLY A 4 7.37 -3.72 -11.10
CA GLY A 4 7.08 -4.99 -10.45
C GLY A 4 5.77 -5.00 -9.66
N TRP A 5 5.26 -6.20 -9.36
CA TRP A 5 4.05 -6.45 -8.55
C TRP A 5 4.28 -7.60 -7.55
N ASN A 6 3.80 -7.44 -6.30
CA ASN A 6 3.85 -8.48 -5.28
C ASN A 6 2.59 -9.36 -5.31
N LEU A 7 2.76 -10.67 -5.22
CA LEU A 7 1.68 -11.61 -4.93
C LEU A 7 1.42 -11.67 -3.40
N GLY A 8 1.06 -10.55 -2.79
CA GLY A 8 0.90 -10.44 -1.33
C GLY A 8 -0.31 -11.22 -0.79
N ASN A 9 -0.26 -11.56 0.49
CA ASN A 9 -1.29 -12.32 1.24
C ASN A 9 -1.74 -13.62 0.53
N THR A 10 -0.79 -14.34 -0.06
CA THR A 10 -1.01 -15.56 -0.83
C THR A 10 -0.20 -16.71 -0.23
N LEU A 11 1.05 -16.93 -0.67
CA LEU A 11 1.92 -17.98 -0.11
C LEU A 11 2.60 -17.52 1.19
N ASP A 12 2.59 -16.22 1.45
CA ASP A 12 2.98 -15.57 2.69
C ASP A 12 1.90 -15.66 3.78
N ALA A 13 0.66 -16.01 3.42
CA ALA A 13 -0.43 -16.17 4.38
C ALA A 13 -0.12 -17.22 5.46
N ILE A 14 -0.63 -16.98 6.66
CA ILE A 14 -0.45 -17.86 7.82
C ILE A 14 -1.76 -18.60 8.13
N GLU A 15 -1.78 -19.93 8.27
CA GLU A 15 -0.62 -20.85 8.27
C GLU A 15 -0.21 -21.39 6.88
N THR A 16 -1.07 -21.28 5.86
CA THR A 16 -0.81 -21.79 4.50
C THR A 16 -1.48 -20.93 3.42
N GLU A 17 -1.14 -21.14 2.15
CA GLU A 17 -1.82 -20.50 1.01
C GLU A 17 -3.35 -20.66 1.08
N GLY A 18 -4.08 -19.55 1.04
CA GLY A 18 -5.54 -19.56 1.19
C GLY A 18 -6.05 -19.24 2.61
N SER A 19 -5.15 -19.11 3.60
CA SER A 19 -5.55 -18.89 5.00
C SER A 19 -5.95 -17.45 5.33
N TRP A 20 -5.53 -16.49 4.50
CA TRP A 20 -5.91 -15.08 4.59
C TRP A 20 -6.95 -14.72 3.53
N ASN A 21 -7.00 -13.45 3.09
CA ASN A 21 -8.08 -12.93 2.24
C ASN A 21 -8.07 -13.40 0.78
N ASN A 22 -7.03 -14.11 0.32
CA ASN A 22 -6.94 -14.61 -1.05
C ASN A 22 -7.03 -16.13 -1.09
N PRO A 23 -7.74 -16.73 -2.06
CA PRO A 23 -7.62 -18.16 -2.34
C PRO A 23 -6.26 -18.48 -2.96
N PRO A 24 -5.90 -19.78 -3.09
CA PRO A 24 -4.73 -20.20 -3.84
C PRO A 24 -4.67 -19.59 -5.24
N VAL A 25 -3.50 -19.08 -5.60
CA VAL A 25 -3.32 -18.31 -6.84
C VAL A 25 -3.62 -19.18 -8.06
N GLN A 26 -4.35 -18.59 -9.01
CA GLN A 26 -4.64 -19.19 -10.30
C GLN A 26 -3.66 -18.65 -11.35
N PRO A 27 -3.19 -19.46 -12.31
CA PRO A 27 -2.25 -19.01 -13.34
C PRO A 27 -2.74 -17.78 -14.13
N ALA A 28 -4.06 -17.68 -14.34
CA ALA A 28 -4.68 -16.55 -15.04
C ALA A 28 -4.43 -15.19 -14.37
N THR A 29 -4.16 -15.15 -13.06
CA THR A 29 -3.77 -13.92 -12.36
C THR A 29 -2.51 -13.34 -13.00
N PHE A 30 -1.51 -14.16 -13.34
CA PHE A 30 -0.28 -13.69 -13.96
C PHE A 30 -0.48 -13.23 -15.41
N ASP A 31 -1.48 -13.77 -16.12
CA ASP A 31 -1.87 -13.26 -17.44
C ASP A 31 -2.44 -11.84 -17.33
N ASP A 32 -3.29 -11.59 -16.32
CA ASP A 32 -3.86 -10.26 -16.06
C ASP A 32 -2.75 -9.26 -15.69
N ILE A 33 -1.78 -9.66 -14.85
CA ILE A 33 -0.61 -8.82 -14.51
C ILE A 33 0.27 -8.54 -15.74
N LYS A 34 0.48 -9.53 -16.61
CA LYS A 34 1.27 -9.35 -17.84
C LYS A 34 0.59 -8.39 -18.81
N ALA A 35 -0.72 -8.50 -18.98
CA ALA A 35 -1.50 -7.70 -19.92
C ALA A 35 -1.40 -6.19 -19.63
N LEU A 36 -1.21 -5.80 -18.38
CA LEU A 36 -1.06 -4.40 -17.98
C LEU A 36 0.33 -3.83 -18.21
N GLY A 37 1.33 -4.69 -18.45
CA GLY A 37 2.70 -4.26 -18.72
C GLY A 37 3.66 -4.33 -17.54
N PHE A 38 3.28 -4.97 -16.42
CA PHE A 38 4.25 -5.34 -15.39
C PHE A 38 5.38 -6.21 -15.99
N LYS A 39 6.59 -6.10 -15.41
CA LYS A 39 7.80 -6.75 -15.92
C LYS A 39 8.48 -7.66 -14.90
N GLY A 40 7.91 -7.87 -13.73
CA GLY A 40 8.42 -8.82 -12.75
C GLY A 40 7.45 -9.03 -11.59
N ILE A 41 7.62 -10.15 -10.91
CA ILE A 41 6.81 -10.55 -9.76
C ILE A 41 7.73 -10.68 -8.55
N ARG A 42 7.26 -10.23 -7.39
CA ARG A 42 7.79 -10.70 -6.11
C ARG A 42 6.79 -11.67 -5.50
N LEU A 43 7.29 -12.84 -5.13
CA LEU A 43 6.52 -13.96 -4.59
C LEU A 43 6.91 -14.13 -3.11
N PRO A 44 6.20 -13.44 -2.20
CA PRO A 44 6.43 -13.61 -0.77
C PRO A 44 5.94 -15.00 -0.32
N VAL A 45 6.75 -15.72 0.47
CA VAL A 45 6.45 -17.10 0.93
C VAL A 45 6.78 -17.26 2.41
N THR A 46 5.80 -17.71 3.20
CA THR A 46 6.02 -18.06 4.61
C THR A 46 6.26 -19.56 4.74
N TRP A 47 7.34 -19.95 5.43
CA TRP A 47 7.77 -21.35 5.58
C TRP A 47 7.58 -21.90 6.99
N ALA A 48 7.33 -21.03 7.96
CA ALA A 48 7.31 -21.33 9.40
C ALA A 48 6.46 -22.54 9.79
N TYR A 49 5.35 -22.76 9.08
CA TYR A 49 4.35 -23.80 9.35
C TYR A 49 4.50 -25.05 8.47
N HIS A 50 5.53 -25.08 7.62
CA HIS A 50 5.76 -26.12 6.62
C HIS A 50 7.06 -26.89 6.85
N PHE A 51 7.47 -27.06 8.10
CA PHE A 51 8.55 -27.97 8.49
C PHE A 51 7.96 -29.32 8.92
N ALA A 52 8.34 -30.38 8.21
CA ALA A 52 7.95 -31.77 8.51
C ALA A 52 8.78 -32.38 9.66
N SER A 53 9.94 -31.81 9.97
CA SER A 53 10.76 -32.18 11.14
C SER A 53 11.36 -30.95 11.80
N GLN A 54 11.78 -31.13 13.06
CA GLN A 54 12.53 -30.13 13.83
C GLN A 54 14.04 -30.37 13.69
N ALA A 55 14.85 -29.71 14.51
CA ALA A 55 16.28 -30.01 14.63
C ALA A 55 16.53 -31.53 14.82
N PRO A 56 17.61 -32.07 14.22
CA PRO A 56 18.67 -31.37 13.49
C PRO A 56 18.41 -31.20 11.97
N ASP A 57 17.30 -31.75 11.46
CA ASP A 57 17.10 -31.88 10.02
C ASP A 57 16.37 -30.68 9.42
N TRP A 58 15.39 -30.12 10.14
CA TRP A 58 14.54 -29.02 9.67
C TRP A 58 13.98 -29.28 8.28
N THR A 59 13.51 -30.50 8.02
CA THR A 59 13.02 -30.92 6.70
C THR A 59 11.79 -30.11 6.34
N VAL A 60 11.79 -29.43 5.20
CA VAL A 60 10.62 -28.73 4.67
C VAL A 60 9.64 -29.76 4.10
N ASP A 61 8.34 -29.55 4.33
CA ASP A 61 7.28 -30.36 3.73
C ASP A 61 7.44 -30.38 2.20
N PRO A 62 7.68 -31.57 1.59
CA PRO A 62 7.88 -31.66 0.16
C PRO A 62 6.67 -31.19 -0.66
N THR A 63 5.45 -31.24 -0.09
CA THR A 63 4.23 -30.75 -0.74
C THR A 63 4.25 -29.24 -0.87
N TRP A 64 4.64 -28.55 0.21
CA TRP A 64 4.77 -27.09 0.20
C TRP A 64 5.91 -26.63 -0.71
N MET A 65 7.06 -27.28 -0.62
CA MET A 65 8.20 -27.02 -1.50
C MET A 65 7.85 -27.21 -2.99
N GLN A 66 7.05 -28.22 -3.33
CA GLN A 66 6.54 -28.41 -4.69
C GLN A 66 5.56 -27.30 -5.08
N ARG A 67 4.63 -26.91 -4.19
CA ARG A 67 3.66 -25.85 -4.48
C ARG A 67 4.36 -24.51 -4.79
N VAL A 68 5.41 -24.15 -4.03
CA VAL A 68 6.21 -22.95 -4.30
C VAL A 68 6.85 -23.02 -5.69
N GLU A 69 7.45 -24.17 -6.04
CA GLU A 69 8.03 -24.36 -7.38
C GLU A 69 6.96 -24.24 -8.49
N ASP A 70 5.78 -24.83 -8.30
CA ASP A 70 4.68 -24.77 -9.29
C ASP A 70 4.23 -23.32 -9.56
N VAL A 71 4.21 -22.46 -8.54
CA VAL A 71 3.86 -21.04 -8.69
C VAL A 71 4.99 -20.26 -9.36
N ILE A 72 6.26 -20.56 -9.03
CA ILE A 72 7.43 -20.02 -9.74
C ILE A 72 7.38 -20.37 -11.22
N ASP A 73 7.00 -21.59 -11.57
CA ASP A 73 6.88 -22.03 -12.97
C ASP A 73 5.74 -21.29 -13.68
N GLN A 74 4.56 -21.15 -13.03
CA GLN A 74 3.47 -20.35 -13.59
C GLN A 74 3.88 -18.90 -13.90
N ILE A 75 4.74 -18.30 -13.07
CA ILE A 75 5.28 -16.96 -13.28
C ILE A 75 6.30 -16.95 -14.41
N THR A 76 7.30 -17.83 -14.36
CA THR A 76 8.43 -17.83 -15.30
C THR A 76 8.07 -18.31 -16.70
N ASP A 77 7.07 -19.18 -16.84
CA ASP A 77 6.47 -19.59 -18.12
C ASP A 77 5.85 -18.41 -18.89
N ARG A 78 5.48 -17.33 -18.19
CA ARG A 78 4.99 -16.06 -18.77
C ARG A 78 6.12 -15.05 -19.02
N GLY A 79 7.36 -15.50 -18.91
CA GLY A 79 8.56 -14.70 -19.12
C GLY A 79 8.77 -13.62 -18.07
N PHE A 80 8.18 -13.76 -16.89
CA PHE A 80 8.48 -12.87 -15.76
C PHE A 80 9.76 -13.33 -15.05
N PRO A 81 10.67 -12.41 -14.70
CA PRO A 81 11.55 -12.63 -13.56
C PRO A 81 10.73 -12.62 -12.26
N VAL A 82 11.08 -13.49 -11.33
CA VAL A 82 10.49 -13.62 -10.00
C VAL A 82 11.55 -13.49 -8.92
N ILE A 83 11.26 -12.73 -7.86
CA ILE A 83 11.99 -12.79 -6.59
C ILE A 83 11.18 -13.66 -5.64
N VAL A 84 11.76 -14.75 -5.11
CA VAL A 84 11.14 -15.55 -4.04
C VAL A 84 11.90 -15.35 -2.75
N ASP A 85 11.19 -15.32 -1.63
CA ASP A 85 11.76 -15.01 -0.32
C ASP A 85 11.42 -16.02 0.77
N VAL A 86 11.82 -15.66 1.99
CA VAL A 86 11.34 -16.18 3.27
C VAL A 86 10.66 -14.99 3.97
N HIS A 87 9.34 -15.03 4.15
CA HIS A 87 8.54 -13.83 4.38
C HIS A 87 8.25 -13.54 5.86
N HIS A 88 7.11 -13.99 6.40
CA HIS A 88 6.71 -13.74 7.79
C HIS A 88 7.45 -14.59 8.82
N ASP A 89 8.31 -15.50 8.35
CA ASP A 89 9.32 -16.16 9.17
C ASP A 89 10.15 -15.18 9.99
N SER A 90 10.36 -13.95 9.48
CA SER A 90 11.16 -12.88 10.10
C SER A 90 10.74 -12.44 11.49
N TRP A 91 9.44 -12.38 11.74
CA TRP A 91 8.89 -12.08 13.07
C TRP A 91 8.33 -13.33 13.76
N ASN A 92 8.13 -14.43 13.03
CA ASN A 92 7.62 -15.69 13.58
C ASN A 92 8.69 -16.48 14.35
N TRP A 93 9.84 -16.77 13.73
CA TRP A 93 10.91 -17.56 14.35
C TRP A 93 12.32 -17.03 14.08
N ALA A 94 12.52 -16.24 13.02
CA ALA A 94 13.81 -15.69 12.62
C ALA A 94 14.07 -14.28 13.17
N ASP A 95 13.35 -13.86 14.21
CA ASP A 95 13.53 -12.56 14.85
C ASP A 95 14.80 -12.56 15.72
N VAL A 96 15.88 -12.01 15.16
CA VAL A 96 17.19 -11.94 15.82
C VAL A 96 17.21 -11.07 17.08
N THR A 97 16.22 -10.20 17.25
CA THR A 97 16.08 -9.32 18.44
C THR A 97 15.47 -10.06 19.62
N LYS A 98 14.74 -11.15 19.35
CA LYS A 98 14.05 -11.98 20.36
C LYS A 98 14.64 -13.37 20.52
N ALA A 99 15.56 -13.78 19.65
CA ALA A 99 16.14 -15.12 19.66
C ALA A 99 16.85 -15.43 21.00
N THR A 100 16.39 -16.48 21.68
CA THR A 100 17.03 -17.02 22.89
C THR A 100 18.19 -17.96 22.57
N ASN A 101 18.20 -18.55 21.37
CA ASN A 101 19.24 -19.41 20.85
C ASN A 101 19.57 -19.05 19.40
N ILE A 102 20.49 -18.12 19.20
CA ILE A 102 20.85 -17.63 17.86
C ILE A 102 21.45 -18.73 16.97
N THR A 103 22.20 -19.68 17.54
CA THR A 103 22.83 -20.76 16.78
C THR A 103 21.81 -21.69 16.14
N GLU A 104 20.71 -22.00 16.84
CA GLU A 104 19.62 -22.83 16.32
C GLU A 104 18.82 -22.10 15.23
N LEU A 105 18.58 -20.80 15.40
CA LEU A 105 17.98 -19.94 14.37
C LEU A 105 18.85 -19.95 13.10
N GLU A 106 20.16 -19.75 13.25
CA GLU A 106 21.12 -19.77 12.14
C GLU A 106 21.16 -21.14 11.43
N ASP A 107 21.15 -22.24 12.18
CA ASP A 107 21.08 -23.60 11.62
C ASP A 107 19.77 -23.84 10.85
N ARG A 108 18.62 -23.50 11.45
CA ARG A 108 17.32 -23.59 10.78
C ARG A 108 17.28 -22.77 9.49
N PHE A 109 17.82 -21.55 9.53
CA PHE A 109 17.88 -20.64 8.38
C PHE A 109 18.77 -21.20 7.26
N TYR A 110 19.96 -21.73 7.60
CA TYR A 110 20.82 -22.43 6.65
C TYR A 110 20.10 -23.63 6.01
N LYS A 111 19.47 -24.50 6.81
CA LYS A 111 18.80 -25.72 6.33
C LYS A 111 17.61 -25.40 5.43
N LEU A 112 16.85 -24.36 5.75
CA LEU A 112 15.76 -23.87 4.90
C LEU A 112 16.30 -23.46 3.53
N TRP A 113 17.27 -22.54 3.50
CA TRP A 113 17.81 -22.03 2.24
C TRP A 113 18.58 -23.06 1.43
N HIS A 114 19.26 -24.02 2.07
CA HIS A 114 19.90 -25.13 1.37
C HIS A 114 18.85 -26.02 0.67
N GLN A 115 17.72 -26.30 1.33
CA GLN A 115 16.63 -27.09 0.72
C GLN A 115 15.94 -26.33 -0.43
N ILE A 116 15.66 -25.03 -0.26
CA ILE A 116 15.12 -24.17 -1.32
C ILE A 116 16.11 -24.12 -2.51
N GLY A 117 17.38 -23.85 -2.23
CA GLY A 117 18.45 -23.80 -3.21
C GLY A 117 18.63 -25.11 -3.96
N THR A 118 18.46 -26.25 -3.29
CA THR A 118 18.54 -27.59 -3.90
C THR A 118 17.34 -27.82 -4.82
N LYS A 119 16.11 -27.51 -4.35
CA LYS A 119 14.88 -27.67 -5.13
C LYS A 119 14.91 -26.86 -6.42
N LEU A 120 15.36 -25.61 -6.34
CA LEU A 120 15.31 -24.65 -7.43
C LEU A 120 16.63 -24.53 -8.20
N ALA A 121 17.60 -25.42 -7.93
CA ALA A 121 18.95 -25.38 -8.49
C ALA A 121 18.97 -25.36 -10.04
N CYS A 122 17.98 -25.97 -10.70
CA CYS A 122 17.89 -26.01 -12.16
C CYS A 122 17.19 -24.78 -12.78
N LYS A 123 16.51 -23.95 -11.99
CA LYS A 123 15.82 -22.76 -12.50
C LYS A 123 16.84 -21.69 -12.88
N GLY A 124 16.72 -21.16 -14.10
CA GLY A 124 17.65 -20.18 -14.67
C GLY A 124 17.51 -18.76 -14.08
N SER A 125 18.06 -17.78 -14.80
CA SER A 125 18.22 -16.39 -14.34
C SER A 125 16.92 -15.62 -14.08
N ASN A 126 15.77 -16.16 -14.47
CA ASN A 126 14.46 -15.56 -14.16
C ASN A 126 14.02 -15.81 -12.72
N VAL A 127 14.69 -16.66 -11.95
CA VAL A 127 14.38 -16.88 -10.53
C VAL A 127 15.50 -16.27 -9.69
N ALA A 128 15.18 -15.20 -8.97
CA ALA A 128 16.04 -14.52 -8.00
C ALA A 128 15.60 -14.85 -6.57
N PHE A 129 16.51 -14.73 -5.61
CA PHE A 129 16.26 -15.03 -4.20
C PHE A 129 16.47 -13.81 -3.29
N GLU A 130 15.56 -13.61 -2.35
CA GLU A 130 15.66 -12.65 -1.24
C GLU A 130 15.78 -13.44 0.07
N PRO A 131 16.78 -13.18 0.93
CA PRO A 131 17.06 -14.02 2.09
C PRO A 131 15.96 -14.03 3.13
N ILE A 132 15.39 -12.86 3.44
CA ILE A 132 14.32 -12.72 4.44
C ILE A 132 13.64 -11.36 4.34
N ASN A 133 12.32 -11.33 4.49
CA ASN A 133 11.52 -10.10 4.50
C ASN A 133 11.58 -9.39 5.85
N GLU A 134 11.81 -8.08 5.84
CA GLU A 134 11.74 -7.16 6.99
C GLU A 134 12.31 -7.74 8.31
N PRO A 135 13.56 -8.26 8.33
CA PRO A 135 14.11 -8.84 9.55
C PRO A 135 14.16 -7.79 10.67
N PRO A 136 13.50 -7.99 11.82
CA PRO A 136 13.48 -7.00 12.89
C PRO A 136 14.88 -6.59 13.34
N GLY A 137 15.11 -5.29 13.50
CA GLY A 137 16.38 -4.77 13.96
C GLY A 137 16.41 -3.24 14.07
N GLU A 138 16.97 -2.73 15.16
CA GLU A 138 16.96 -1.30 15.48
C GLU A 138 18.35 -0.67 15.60
N ASN A 139 19.37 -1.49 15.88
CA ASN A 139 20.70 -1.02 16.21
C ASN A 139 21.79 -1.86 15.52
N ALA A 140 23.06 -1.47 15.72
CA ALA A 140 24.21 -2.11 15.09
C ALA A 140 24.40 -3.59 15.49
N GLU A 141 24.00 -3.98 16.71
CA GLU A 141 24.10 -5.38 17.15
C GLU A 141 23.10 -6.26 16.40
N ASP A 142 21.85 -5.81 16.28
CA ASP A 142 20.83 -6.50 15.49
C ASP A 142 21.25 -6.60 14.02
N ALA A 143 21.75 -5.49 13.47
CA ALA A 143 22.20 -5.44 12.08
C ALA A 143 23.37 -6.38 11.80
N ALA A 144 24.32 -6.55 12.73
CA ALA A 144 25.41 -7.51 12.56
C ALA A 144 24.88 -8.96 12.46
N LYS A 145 23.84 -9.31 13.22
CA LYS A 145 23.17 -10.62 13.12
C LYS A 145 22.46 -10.76 11.78
N ILE A 146 21.80 -9.72 11.28
CA ILE A 146 21.11 -9.71 9.97
C ILE A 146 22.12 -9.82 8.82
N ASN A 147 23.23 -9.08 8.86
CA ASN A 147 24.32 -9.22 7.88
C ASN A 147 24.89 -10.65 7.88
N LYS A 148 24.96 -11.31 9.05
CA LYS A 148 25.33 -12.73 9.14
C LYS A 148 24.26 -13.66 8.56
N LEU A 149 22.96 -13.37 8.72
CA LEU A 149 21.90 -14.14 8.04
C LEU A 149 22.01 -14.05 6.51
N ASN A 150 22.27 -12.87 5.95
CA ASN A 150 22.56 -12.72 4.52
C ASN A 150 23.75 -13.61 4.08
N ASN A 151 24.82 -13.67 4.89
CA ASN A 151 25.97 -14.56 4.63
C ASN A 151 25.58 -16.04 4.66
N ILE A 152 24.84 -16.48 5.68
CA ILE A 152 24.36 -17.86 5.82
C ILE A 152 23.50 -18.26 4.62
N PHE A 153 22.64 -17.36 4.16
CA PHE A 153 21.84 -17.54 2.95
C PHE A 153 22.72 -17.78 1.71
N LEU A 154 23.71 -16.91 1.46
CA LEU A 154 24.64 -17.07 0.33
C LEU A 154 25.40 -18.39 0.40
N GLN A 155 25.89 -18.76 1.59
CA GLN A 155 26.55 -20.05 1.82
C GLN A 155 25.62 -21.22 1.51
N ALA A 156 24.39 -21.20 2.02
CA ALA A 156 23.44 -22.30 1.85
C ALA A 156 23.08 -22.53 0.38
N ILE A 157 22.86 -21.47 -0.41
CA ILE A 157 22.55 -21.60 -1.84
C ILE A 157 23.78 -22.00 -2.67
N HIS A 158 24.98 -21.54 -2.27
CA HIS A 158 26.25 -21.97 -2.87
C HIS A 158 26.45 -23.48 -2.70
N ASP A 159 26.30 -23.98 -1.47
CA ASP A 159 26.47 -25.39 -1.14
C ASP A 159 25.42 -26.29 -1.82
N ALA A 160 24.21 -25.76 -2.05
CA ALA A 160 23.18 -26.45 -2.81
C ALA A 160 23.53 -26.63 -4.32
N GLY A 161 24.47 -25.83 -4.84
CA GLY A 161 25.00 -25.98 -6.20
C GLY A 161 24.03 -25.62 -7.33
N GLY A 162 24.29 -26.17 -8.53
CA GLY A 162 23.49 -25.90 -9.74
C GLY A 162 23.65 -24.47 -10.26
N PHE A 163 22.53 -23.81 -10.59
CA PHE A 163 22.53 -22.43 -11.10
C PHE A 163 22.76 -21.38 -10.00
N ASN A 164 22.78 -21.78 -8.72
CA ASN A 164 22.72 -20.83 -7.60
C ASN A 164 23.89 -19.85 -7.56
N ASP A 165 25.12 -20.23 -7.94
CA ASP A 165 26.27 -19.31 -7.98
C ASP A 165 26.14 -18.17 -9.02
N GLN A 166 25.28 -18.37 -10.01
CA GLN A 166 24.98 -17.38 -11.06
C GLN A 166 23.67 -16.64 -10.81
N ARG A 167 22.94 -17.01 -9.75
CA ARG A 167 21.62 -16.49 -9.45
C ARG A 167 21.69 -15.06 -8.92
N VAL A 168 20.80 -14.21 -9.41
CA VAL A 168 20.59 -12.88 -8.83
C VAL A 168 20.01 -13.02 -7.42
N VAL A 169 20.58 -12.29 -6.48
CA VAL A 169 20.08 -12.20 -5.10
C VAL A 169 19.74 -10.76 -4.73
N THR A 170 18.73 -10.56 -3.90
CA THR A 170 18.39 -9.25 -3.32
C THR A 170 18.74 -9.27 -1.84
N LEU A 171 19.81 -8.58 -1.45
CA LEU A 171 20.26 -8.54 -0.05
C LEU A 171 19.55 -7.42 0.70
N VAL A 172 19.32 -7.62 2.00
CA VAL A 172 18.45 -6.77 2.82
C VAL A 172 19.17 -6.24 4.06
N GLY A 173 18.73 -5.07 4.54
CA GLY A 173 19.13 -4.52 5.84
C GLY A 173 18.04 -4.64 6.90
N PRO A 174 18.27 -4.12 8.12
CA PRO A 174 17.31 -4.18 9.21
C PRO A 174 15.96 -3.58 8.86
N THR A 175 14.87 -4.31 9.12
CA THR A 175 13.47 -3.96 8.81
C THR A 175 13.21 -3.64 7.33
N GLN A 176 14.19 -3.86 6.44
CA GLN A 176 14.21 -3.30 5.08
C GLN A 176 13.94 -1.79 5.04
N ASP A 177 14.24 -1.07 6.13
CA ASP A 177 14.12 0.38 6.19
C ASP A 177 15.29 1.03 5.44
N GLY A 178 15.01 1.99 4.57
CA GLY A 178 16.04 2.65 3.76
C GLY A 178 17.11 3.37 4.59
N THR A 179 16.75 3.95 5.74
CA THR A 179 17.68 4.66 6.63
C THR A 179 18.59 3.69 7.38
N LYS A 180 18.00 2.69 8.04
CA LYS A 180 18.75 1.67 8.79
C LYS A 180 19.62 0.84 7.86
N THR A 181 19.13 0.51 6.67
CA THR A 181 19.92 -0.21 5.65
C THR A 181 21.12 0.62 5.22
N THR A 182 20.92 1.91 4.93
CA THR A 182 22.01 2.86 4.61
C THR A 182 23.06 2.94 5.73
N GLN A 183 22.63 2.82 6.99
CA GLN A 183 23.51 2.94 8.15
C GLN A 183 24.26 1.65 8.50
N PHE A 184 23.63 0.49 8.35
CA PHE A 184 24.10 -0.75 8.98
C PHE A 184 24.33 -1.93 8.03
N PHE A 185 23.95 -1.84 6.76
CA PHE A 185 24.28 -2.87 5.77
C PHE A 185 25.79 -2.90 5.53
N ASP A 186 26.40 -4.07 5.62
CA ASP A 186 27.85 -4.24 5.45
C ASP A 186 28.15 -5.44 4.55
N ILE A 187 28.54 -5.15 3.29
CA ILE A 187 28.85 -6.18 2.30
C ILE A 187 30.11 -7.00 2.66
N ASP A 188 31.04 -6.43 3.43
CA ASP A 188 32.27 -7.13 3.82
C ASP A 188 31.98 -8.17 4.92
N VAL A 189 30.94 -7.94 5.72
CA VAL A 189 30.40 -8.96 6.65
C VAL A 189 29.56 -9.99 5.90
N ILE A 190 28.74 -9.56 4.96
CA ILE A 190 27.82 -10.44 4.20
C ILE A 190 28.59 -11.37 3.26
N ASN A 191 29.64 -10.89 2.59
CA ASN A 191 30.43 -11.66 1.64
C ASN A 191 31.94 -11.38 1.81
N PRO A 192 32.56 -11.85 2.91
CA PRO A 192 33.95 -11.55 3.23
C PRO A 192 34.90 -11.97 2.10
N GLY A 193 35.70 -11.02 1.61
CA GLY A 193 36.63 -11.27 0.50
C GLY A 193 35.94 -11.55 -0.86
N GLY A 194 34.63 -11.35 -0.95
CA GLY A 194 33.86 -11.59 -2.17
C GLY A 194 33.88 -13.05 -2.62
N VAL A 195 33.82 -14.00 -1.69
CA VAL A 195 33.87 -15.44 -1.99
C VAL A 195 32.69 -15.88 -2.85
N PHE A 196 31.49 -15.37 -2.58
CA PHE A 196 30.30 -15.60 -3.40
C PHE A 196 30.29 -14.66 -4.60
N LYS A 197 29.99 -15.20 -5.79
CA LYS A 197 30.03 -14.46 -7.07
C LYS A 197 28.64 -14.08 -7.60
N ASN A 198 27.60 -14.33 -6.83
CA ASN A 198 26.23 -13.95 -7.16
C ASN A 198 26.15 -12.46 -7.56
N PRO A 199 25.53 -12.13 -8.70
CA PRO A 199 25.10 -10.76 -8.92
C PRO A 199 24.06 -10.40 -7.87
N TRP A 200 24.17 -9.22 -7.26
CA TRP A 200 23.27 -8.81 -6.19
C TRP A 200 22.73 -7.40 -6.38
N ALA A 201 21.53 -7.18 -5.85
CA ALA A 201 20.89 -5.88 -5.69
C ALA A 201 20.60 -5.65 -4.20
N LEU A 202 20.52 -4.39 -3.78
CA LEU A 202 20.05 -4.04 -2.45
C LEU A 202 18.53 -3.82 -2.50
N GLN A 203 17.80 -4.45 -1.57
CA GLN A 203 16.36 -4.31 -1.45
C GLN A 203 15.96 -3.66 -0.13
N TYR A 204 15.07 -2.67 -0.22
CA TYR A 204 14.45 -1.98 0.90
C TYR A 204 12.96 -1.71 0.59
N HIS A 205 12.16 -1.34 1.59
CA HIS A 205 10.74 -1.04 1.45
C HIS A 205 10.47 0.44 1.72
N TYR A 206 9.34 0.94 1.22
CA TYR A 206 8.98 2.35 1.38
C TYR A 206 7.48 2.57 1.58
N TYR A 207 7.10 2.91 2.82
CA TYR A 207 5.74 3.24 3.24
C TYR A 207 5.73 4.56 4.04
N SER A 208 6.30 5.61 3.46
CA SER A 208 6.40 6.94 4.09
C SER A 208 5.70 8.04 3.29
N PRO A 209 5.06 9.02 3.96
CA PRO A 209 5.00 9.17 5.41
C PRO A 209 3.92 8.26 6.03
N TYR A 210 4.24 7.70 7.20
CA TYR A 210 3.38 6.74 7.91
C TYR A 210 1.95 7.25 8.09
N ASP A 211 1.80 8.52 8.46
CA ASP A 211 0.49 9.11 8.74
C ASP A 211 -0.43 9.12 7.53
N PHE A 212 0.08 9.43 6.34
CA PHE A 212 -0.70 9.35 5.11
C PHE A 212 -0.96 7.91 4.68
N ILE A 213 0.09 7.08 4.61
CA ILE A 213 0.00 5.72 4.06
C ILE A 213 -0.94 4.83 4.87
N PHE A 214 -0.92 4.97 6.20
CA PHE A 214 -1.75 4.18 7.12
C PHE A 214 -2.97 4.93 7.63
N ASN A 215 -3.32 6.08 7.05
CA ASN A 215 -4.40 6.97 7.51
C ASN A 215 -4.36 7.15 9.05
N ALA A 216 -3.15 7.44 9.55
CA ALA A 216 -2.91 7.73 10.94
C ALA A 216 -3.25 9.19 11.25
N TRP A 217 -3.82 9.40 12.43
CA TRP A 217 -4.12 10.74 12.93
C TRP A 217 -4.87 11.63 11.92
N GLY A 218 -5.74 11.04 11.10
CA GLY A 218 -6.58 11.77 10.14
C GLY A 218 -5.83 12.46 9.02
N LYS A 219 -4.60 12.04 8.72
CA LYS A 219 -3.83 12.53 7.57
C LYS A 219 -4.40 11.96 6.26
N THR A 220 -5.40 12.64 5.74
CA THR A 220 -6.03 12.33 4.45
C THR A 220 -5.49 13.16 3.29
N THR A 221 -4.46 13.98 3.52
CA THR A 221 -3.87 14.91 2.56
C THR A 221 -2.40 14.59 2.31
N TRP A 222 -1.96 14.74 1.05
CA TRP A 222 -0.57 14.57 0.65
C TRP A 222 -0.31 15.34 -0.65
N GLY A 223 0.94 15.79 -0.85
CA GLY A 223 1.42 16.34 -2.12
C GLY A 223 1.89 17.79 -2.03
N SER A 224 2.07 18.32 -0.82
CA SER A 224 2.75 19.60 -0.63
C SER A 224 4.19 19.54 -1.15
N ALA A 225 4.81 20.70 -1.37
CA ALA A 225 6.22 20.76 -1.74
C ALA A 225 7.13 20.08 -0.68
N ALA A 226 6.74 20.14 0.60
CA ALA A 226 7.47 19.48 1.69
C ALA A 226 7.32 17.95 1.66
N ASP A 227 6.13 17.44 1.34
CA ASP A 227 5.91 15.99 1.19
C ASP A 227 6.78 15.43 0.05
N ILE A 228 6.75 16.09 -1.11
CA ILE A 228 7.53 15.68 -2.29
C ILE A 228 9.03 15.75 -2.00
N ALA A 229 9.50 16.84 -1.38
CA ALA A 229 10.91 16.98 -1.03
C ALA A 229 11.39 15.93 -0.02
N SER A 230 10.55 15.57 0.96
CA SER A 230 10.87 14.54 1.96
C SER A 230 10.98 13.16 1.30
N LEU A 231 10.01 12.80 0.45
CA LEU A 231 10.04 11.57 -0.32
C LEU A 231 11.30 11.47 -1.19
N GLU A 232 11.61 12.54 -1.92
CA GLU A 232 12.81 12.57 -2.76
C GLU A 232 14.09 12.42 -1.92
N ALA A 233 14.18 13.08 -0.77
CA ALA A 233 15.34 13.01 0.11
C ALA A 233 15.57 11.60 0.66
N ASP A 234 14.50 10.86 0.96
CA ASP A 234 14.58 9.49 1.45
C ASP A 234 15.15 8.54 0.39
N ILE A 235 14.64 8.59 -0.85
CA ILE A 235 15.15 7.77 -1.94
C ILE A 235 16.58 8.19 -2.34
N ALA A 236 16.86 9.51 -2.35
CA ALA A 236 18.19 10.04 -2.63
C ALA A 236 19.24 9.55 -1.64
N ARG A 237 18.89 9.45 -0.35
CA ARG A 237 19.79 8.98 0.71
C ARG A 237 20.27 7.56 0.45
N VAL A 238 19.36 6.64 0.11
CA VAL A 238 19.73 5.26 -0.22
C VAL A 238 20.59 5.23 -1.48
N ARG A 239 20.21 5.96 -2.53
CA ARG A 239 21.02 6.02 -3.76
C ARG A 239 22.43 6.55 -3.51
N GLY A 240 22.57 7.59 -2.70
CA GLY A 240 23.85 8.22 -2.35
C GLY A 240 24.82 7.29 -1.62
N ASN A 241 24.32 6.38 -0.76
CA ASN A 241 25.16 5.42 -0.06
C ASN A 241 25.53 4.19 -0.91
N PHE A 242 24.77 3.90 -1.96
CA PHE A 242 24.93 2.69 -2.75
C PHE A 242 25.15 2.97 -4.23
N THR A 243 25.95 3.98 -4.57
CA THR A 243 26.07 4.61 -5.91
C THR A 243 26.03 3.66 -7.11
N ASP A 244 26.73 2.52 -7.02
CA ASP A 244 26.93 1.57 -8.12
C ASP A 244 26.22 0.22 -7.91
N VAL A 245 25.40 0.10 -6.86
CA VAL A 245 24.62 -1.11 -6.56
C VAL A 245 23.22 -0.99 -7.16
N PRO A 246 22.69 -1.99 -7.88
CA PRO A 246 21.30 -2.01 -8.30
C PRO A 246 20.35 -1.94 -7.10
N LEU A 247 19.30 -1.12 -7.20
CA LEU A 247 18.35 -0.85 -6.12
C LEU A 247 16.96 -1.34 -6.48
N ILE A 248 16.30 -1.97 -5.51
CA ILE A 248 14.91 -2.42 -5.62
C ILE A 248 14.14 -1.94 -4.38
N ILE A 249 13.08 -1.18 -4.58
CA ILE A 249 12.03 -1.01 -3.58
C ILE A 249 11.10 -2.20 -3.70
N GLY A 250 11.32 -3.21 -2.84
CA GLY A 250 10.63 -4.51 -2.89
C GLY A 250 9.16 -4.44 -2.53
N GLU A 251 8.79 -3.42 -1.76
CA GLU A 251 7.41 -3.11 -1.40
C GLU A 251 7.22 -1.60 -1.25
N TRP A 252 6.12 -1.13 -1.81
CA TRP A 252 5.55 0.19 -1.58
C TRP A 252 4.08 0.15 -2.01
N ALA A 253 3.24 0.97 -1.40
CA ALA A 253 1.90 1.26 -1.89
C ALA A 253 1.33 2.49 -1.18
N ALA A 254 0.39 3.16 -1.84
CA ALA A 254 -0.62 3.97 -1.18
C ALA A 254 -1.98 3.31 -1.45
N SER A 255 -2.50 2.54 -0.48
CA SER A 255 -3.69 1.72 -0.70
C SER A 255 -4.93 2.58 -1.00
N PRO A 256 -5.77 2.21 -2.00
CA PRO A 256 -7.01 2.91 -2.26
C PRO A 256 -8.06 2.75 -1.16
N VAL A 257 -7.88 1.77 -0.27
CA VAL A 257 -8.69 1.59 0.94
C VAL A 257 -8.40 2.73 1.92
N ALA A 258 -7.12 2.93 2.26
CA ALA A 258 -6.71 3.86 3.32
C ALA A 258 -6.62 5.33 2.86
N THR A 259 -6.24 5.59 1.61
CA THR A 259 -5.82 6.94 1.17
C THR A 259 -6.89 7.69 0.37
N GLU A 260 -6.88 9.02 0.44
CA GLU A 260 -7.74 9.86 -0.40
C GLU A 260 -7.29 9.78 -1.88
N THR A 261 -8.23 9.76 -2.81
CA THR A 261 -7.98 9.43 -4.23
C THR A 261 -7.05 10.41 -4.93
N ALA A 262 -7.30 11.73 -4.84
CA ALA A 262 -6.46 12.71 -5.51
C ALA A 262 -5.05 12.76 -4.89
N ALA A 263 -4.98 12.74 -3.55
CA ALA A 263 -3.71 12.64 -2.83
C ALA A 263 -2.92 11.36 -3.18
N ARG A 264 -3.60 10.21 -3.33
CA ARG A 264 -2.99 8.93 -3.73
C ARG A 264 -2.41 9.00 -5.13
N TRP A 265 -3.14 9.53 -6.11
CA TRP A 265 -2.64 9.65 -7.48
C TRP A 265 -1.41 10.55 -7.57
N ARG A 266 -1.40 11.65 -6.82
CA ARG A 266 -0.20 12.50 -6.67
C ARG A 266 0.96 11.74 -6.04
N TYR A 267 0.71 10.95 -4.99
CA TYR A 267 1.72 10.14 -4.35
C TYR A 267 2.33 9.11 -5.31
N PHE A 268 1.49 8.37 -6.05
CA PHE A 268 1.94 7.38 -7.03
C PHE A 268 2.90 8.00 -8.04
N ASP A 269 2.48 9.09 -8.68
CA ASP A 269 3.30 9.76 -9.69
C ASP A 269 4.61 10.31 -9.11
N ALA A 270 4.56 11.01 -7.98
CA ALA A 270 5.75 11.55 -7.34
C ALA A 270 6.73 10.46 -6.86
N PHE A 271 6.23 9.40 -6.24
CA PHE A 271 7.04 8.26 -5.80
C PHE A 271 7.77 7.62 -6.97
N LEU A 272 7.06 7.36 -8.06
CA LEU A 272 7.62 6.68 -9.23
C LEU A 272 8.62 7.54 -9.99
N ARG A 273 8.36 8.84 -10.15
CA ARG A 273 9.33 9.77 -10.73
C ARG A 273 10.58 9.88 -9.86
N ALA A 274 10.44 9.92 -8.54
CA ALA A 274 11.57 9.94 -7.62
C ALA A 274 12.39 8.63 -7.71
N ALA A 275 11.73 7.47 -7.72
CA ALA A 275 12.41 6.18 -7.89
C ALA A 275 13.15 6.10 -9.25
N ALA A 276 12.51 6.54 -10.34
CA ALA A 276 13.14 6.59 -11.66
C ALA A 276 14.35 7.54 -11.71
N LYS A 277 14.21 8.76 -11.14
CA LYS A 277 15.29 9.76 -11.01
C LYS A 277 16.53 9.20 -10.31
N TYR A 278 16.33 8.33 -9.32
CA TYR A 278 17.41 7.70 -8.55
C TYR A 278 17.74 6.28 -9.01
N ASN A 279 17.30 5.85 -10.20
CA ASN A 279 17.59 4.55 -10.80
C ASN A 279 17.25 3.35 -9.88
N THR A 280 16.07 3.42 -9.26
CA THR A 280 15.56 2.40 -8.35
C THR A 280 14.35 1.70 -8.97
N ALA A 281 14.42 0.38 -9.09
CA ALA A 281 13.26 -0.41 -9.51
C ALA A 281 12.21 -0.45 -8.39
N THR A 282 10.93 -0.51 -8.73
CA THR A 282 9.85 -0.56 -7.73
C THR A 282 8.98 -1.79 -7.94
N VAL A 283 8.43 -2.31 -6.84
CA VAL A 283 7.52 -3.46 -6.84
C VAL A 283 6.32 -3.11 -5.97
N LEU A 284 5.15 -2.94 -6.60
CA LEU A 284 3.91 -2.54 -5.91
C LEU A 284 3.48 -3.66 -4.95
N TRP A 285 3.16 -3.31 -3.71
CA TRP A 285 2.51 -4.22 -2.78
C TRP A 285 1.02 -4.34 -3.09
N ASP A 286 0.54 -5.57 -3.30
CA ASP A 286 -0.88 -5.85 -3.52
C ASP A 286 -1.29 -7.12 -2.77
N ASN A 287 -1.91 -6.90 -1.61
CA ASN A 287 -2.46 -7.96 -0.77
C ASN A 287 -3.74 -8.59 -1.35
N GLY A 288 -4.18 -8.21 -2.56
CA GLY A 288 -5.41 -8.68 -3.22
C GLY A 288 -6.70 -8.00 -2.74
N ALA A 289 -6.65 -7.27 -1.63
CA ALA A 289 -7.73 -6.42 -1.13
C ALA A 289 -7.58 -4.96 -1.60
N ASP A 290 -6.35 -4.49 -1.80
CA ASP A 290 -6.05 -3.11 -2.14
C ASP A 290 -6.25 -2.81 -3.62
N PHE A 291 -5.59 -3.54 -4.52
CA PHE A 291 -5.57 -3.18 -5.94
C PHE A 291 -6.32 -4.19 -6.81
N LEU A 292 -5.69 -5.28 -7.25
CA LEU A 292 -6.33 -6.25 -8.13
C LEU A 292 -7.31 -7.11 -7.36
N ASN A 293 -8.59 -7.04 -7.73
CA ASN A 293 -9.54 -8.08 -7.36
C ASN A 293 -9.32 -9.30 -8.27
N ARG A 294 -8.58 -10.28 -7.77
CA ARG A 294 -8.18 -11.48 -8.53
C ARG A 294 -9.37 -12.34 -8.97
N ALA A 295 -10.52 -12.24 -8.29
CA ALA A 295 -11.72 -12.98 -8.62
C ALA A 295 -12.49 -12.36 -9.80
N THR A 296 -12.61 -11.02 -9.81
CA THR A 296 -13.32 -10.30 -10.89
C THR A 296 -12.40 -9.84 -12.02
N LYS A 297 -11.09 -9.91 -11.82
CA LYS A 297 -10.03 -9.39 -12.71
C LYS A 297 -10.07 -7.87 -12.88
N GLU A 298 -10.66 -7.17 -11.90
CA GLU A 298 -10.82 -5.72 -11.93
C GLU A 298 -9.84 -5.04 -10.96
N TRP A 299 -9.25 -3.95 -11.41
CA TRP A 299 -8.48 -3.06 -10.55
C TRP A 299 -9.41 -2.13 -9.81
N ARG A 300 -9.28 -2.07 -8.49
CA ARG A 300 -10.07 -1.16 -7.64
C ARG A 300 -9.75 0.30 -7.90
N ASP A 301 -8.52 0.59 -8.34
CA ASP A 301 -8.11 1.90 -8.80
C ASP A 301 -7.25 1.80 -10.07
N PRO A 302 -7.87 1.75 -11.26
CA PRO A 302 -7.15 1.64 -12.52
C PRO A 302 -6.28 2.87 -12.80
N VAL A 303 -6.65 4.07 -12.32
CA VAL A 303 -5.88 5.30 -12.56
C VAL A 303 -4.52 5.22 -11.87
N SER A 304 -4.45 4.70 -10.64
CA SER A 304 -3.15 4.47 -9.97
C SER A 304 -2.24 3.52 -10.76
N ILE A 305 -2.82 2.50 -11.41
CA ILE A 305 -2.05 1.54 -12.23
C ILE A 305 -1.61 2.16 -13.55
N ASP A 306 -2.48 2.91 -14.21
CA ASP A 306 -2.15 3.61 -15.44
C ASP A 306 -1.07 4.68 -15.21
N LEU A 307 -1.13 5.41 -14.09
CA LEU A 307 -0.07 6.32 -13.63
C LEU A 307 1.25 5.56 -13.45
N TYR A 308 1.21 4.35 -12.88
CA TYR A 308 2.41 3.53 -12.73
C TYR A 308 3.00 3.12 -14.08
N MET A 309 2.18 2.63 -15.00
CA MET A 309 2.64 2.22 -16.32
C MET A 309 3.15 3.40 -17.15
N SER A 310 2.50 4.56 -17.07
CA SER A 310 2.92 5.81 -17.70
C SER A 310 4.28 6.29 -17.14
N ALA A 311 4.40 6.44 -15.82
CA ALA A 311 5.64 6.87 -15.20
C ALA A 311 6.81 5.91 -15.48
N ALA A 312 6.54 4.60 -15.55
CA ALA A 312 7.54 3.59 -15.92
C ALA A 312 8.03 3.69 -17.38
N LYS A 313 7.27 4.34 -18.26
CA LYS A 313 7.70 4.70 -19.63
C LYS A 313 8.43 6.04 -19.69
N GLY A 314 8.47 6.78 -18.58
CA GLY A 314 9.01 8.14 -18.52
C GLY A 314 8.03 9.20 -19.03
N GLU A 315 6.75 8.87 -19.14
CA GLU A 315 5.70 9.81 -19.56
C GLU A 315 5.36 10.77 -18.41
N THR A 316 5.06 12.02 -18.75
CA THR A 316 4.63 13.04 -17.78
C THR A 316 3.11 12.98 -17.59
N ASN A 317 2.67 12.74 -16.35
CA ASN A 317 1.24 12.70 -16.03
C ASN A 317 0.72 14.05 -15.59
N SER A 318 -0.49 14.40 -16.06
CA SER A 318 -1.33 15.38 -15.38
C SER A 318 -1.97 14.75 -14.14
N LEU A 319 -2.28 15.55 -13.12
CA LEU A 319 -2.76 15.07 -11.82
C LEU A 319 -3.96 15.89 -11.34
N PRO A 320 -4.90 15.31 -10.58
CA PRO A 320 -5.89 16.10 -9.86
C PRO A 320 -5.19 16.92 -8.77
N ASP A 321 -5.65 18.14 -8.53
CA ASP A 321 -5.26 18.86 -7.33
C ASP A 321 -6.14 18.46 -6.13
N SER A 322 -5.63 18.74 -4.94
CA SER A 322 -6.26 18.37 -3.67
C SER A 322 -5.69 19.22 -2.55
N THR A 323 -6.43 19.31 -1.44
CA THR A 323 -5.88 19.94 -0.23
C THR A 323 -4.57 19.25 0.19
N THR A 324 -3.55 20.06 0.45
CA THR A 324 -2.26 19.62 0.99
C THR A 324 -2.00 20.16 2.40
N ASP A 325 -2.67 21.26 2.78
CA ASP A 325 -2.59 21.88 4.09
C ASP A 325 -3.54 21.20 5.10
N GLY A 326 -2.98 20.62 6.17
CA GLY A 326 -3.77 20.02 7.26
C GLY A 326 -4.42 21.03 8.21
N SER A 327 -4.13 22.33 8.05
CA SER A 327 -4.64 23.41 8.91
C SER A 327 -6.08 23.84 8.57
N VAL A 328 -6.62 23.40 7.44
CA VAL A 328 -7.98 23.72 6.99
C VAL A 328 -9.03 22.87 7.70
N THR A 329 -10.31 23.18 7.50
CA THR A 329 -11.44 22.39 8.03
C THR A 329 -12.23 21.64 6.97
N THR A 330 -11.94 21.91 5.69
CA THR A 330 -12.60 21.28 4.54
C THR A 330 -11.54 20.78 3.57
N GLN A 331 -11.68 19.53 3.12
CA GLN A 331 -10.81 18.93 2.13
C GLN A 331 -11.42 19.00 0.73
N GLN A 332 -10.63 19.47 -0.23
CA GLN A 332 -10.94 19.45 -1.67
C GLN A 332 -10.24 18.27 -2.35
N SER A 333 -10.88 17.73 -3.39
CA SER A 333 -10.35 16.65 -4.21
C SER A 333 -10.90 16.76 -5.63
N SER A 334 -10.02 17.02 -6.60
CA SER A 334 -10.40 17.12 -8.02
C SER A 334 -10.65 15.76 -8.67
N ALA A 335 -10.51 14.66 -7.92
CA ALA A 335 -10.98 13.34 -8.37
C ALA A 335 -12.52 13.21 -8.27
N TYR A 336 -13.22 14.17 -7.68
CA TYR A 336 -14.66 14.11 -7.46
C TYR A 336 -15.35 15.45 -7.73
N ILE A 337 -16.56 15.37 -8.31
CA ILE A 337 -17.57 16.42 -8.22
C ILE A 337 -18.58 15.95 -7.19
N TYR A 338 -18.48 16.48 -5.97
CA TYR A 338 -19.44 16.19 -4.92
C TYR A 338 -20.66 17.09 -5.05
N HIS A 339 -21.84 16.49 -5.05
CA HIS A 339 -23.12 17.19 -4.99
C HIS A 339 -23.93 16.71 -3.79
N LYS A 340 -24.31 17.63 -2.91
CA LYS A 340 -25.13 17.28 -1.76
C LYS A 340 -26.60 17.15 -2.20
N LYS A 341 -27.22 16.04 -1.83
CA LYS A 341 -28.62 15.76 -2.18
C LYS A 341 -29.53 16.90 -1.75
N ASN A 342 -30.43 17.28 -2.66
CA ASN A 342 -31.39 18.39 -2.56
C ASN A 342 -30.78 19.81 -2.62
N GLU A 343 -29.48 19.97 -2.86
CA GLU A 343 -28.91 21.28 -3.19
C GLU A 343 -29.06 21.60 -4.68
N THR A 344 -29.04 22.90 -5.01
CA THR A 344 -29.13 23.36 -6.40
C THR A 344 -27.87 22.94 -7.16
N VAL A 345 -28.04 22.31 -8.33
CA VAL A 345 -26.91 22.00 -9.20
C VAL A 345 -26.34 23.29 -9.78
N SER A 346 -25.03 23.50 -9.60
CA SER A 346 -24.29 24.69 -10.05
C SER A 346 -23.06 24.26 -10.85
N ASP A 347 -22.41 25.20 -11.53
CA ASP A 347 -21.12 24.94 -12.19
C ASP A 347 -20.10 24.46 -11.13
N ALA A 348 -19.35 23.42 -11.45
CA ALA A 348 -18.30 22.87 -10.58
C ALA A 348 -16.93 23.11 -11.20
N THR A 349 -16.08 23.89 -10.54
CA THR A 349 -14.70 24.12 -10.98
C THR A 349 -13.75 23.26 -10.16
N LEU A 350 -12.94 22.45 -10.84
CA LEU A 350 -11.93 21.59 -10.24
C LEU A 350 -10.52 22.00 -10.72
N PRO A 351 -9.58 22.29 -9.80
CA PRO A 351 -8.19 22.56 -10.15
C PRO A 351 -7.42 21.27 -10.48
N PHE A 352 -6.53 21.34 -11.45
CA PHE A 352 -5.61 20.25 -11.81
C PHE A 352 -4.17 20.75 -11.87
N LEU A 353 -3.24 19.81 -11.96
CA LEU A 353 -1.85 20.05 -12.29
C LEU A 353 -1.63 19.44 -13.67
N PHE A 354 -1.58 20.25 -14.73
CA PHE A 354 -1.41 19.72 -16.08
C PHE A 354 0.03 19.26 -16.31
N ASN A 355 0.99 19.78 -15.53
CA ASN A 355 2.40 19.39 -15.58
C ASN A 355 3.02 19.54 -16.98
N GLY A 356 2.60 20.56 -17.73
CA GLY A 356 3.07 20.83 -19.10
C GLY A 356 2.26 20.14 -20.19
N ASN A 357 1.30 19.28 -19.85
CA ASN A 357 0.37 18.70 -20.80
C ASN A 357 -0.78 19.66 -21.14
N THR A 358 -1.58 19.28 -22.13
CA THR A 358 -2.86 19.92 -22.44
C THR A 358 -3.99 18.92 -22.32
N LEU A 359 -5.16 19.35 -21.82
CA LEU A 359 -6.37 18.54 -21.88
C LEU A 359 -6.81 18.35 -23.34
N SER A 360 -6.91 17.09 -23.78
CA SER A 360 -7.29 16.71 -25.14
C SER A 360 -8.81 16.50 -25.26
N SER A 361 -9.41 15.81 -24.29
CA SER A 361 -10.85 15.52 -24.30
C SER A 361 -11.37 15.12 -22.92
N ILE A 362 -12.68 15.30 -22.73
CA ILE A 362 -13.43 14.70 -21.62
C ILE A 362 -14.54 13.83 -22.22
N SER A 363 -14.69 12.61 -21.73
CA SER A 363 -15.78 11.69 -22.10
C SER A 363 -16.41 11.03 -20.89
N VAL A 364 -17.64 10.52 -21.03
CA VAL A 364 -18.23 9.66 -20.00
C VAL A 364 -17.55 8.30 -20.07
N THR A 365 -16.97 7.85 -18.95
CA THR A 365 -16.18 6.62 -18.90
C THR A 365 -17.01 5.41 -19.32
N GLY A 366 -16.50 4.65 -20.29
CA GLY A 366 -17.17 3.46 -20.83
C GLY A 366 -18.19 3.75 -21.93
N THR A 367 -18.35 5.00 -22.36
CA THR A 367 -19.18 5.37 -23.51
C THR A 367 -18.36 6.13 -24.56
N ASN A 368 -18.97 6.40 -25.72
CA ASN A 368 -18.41 7.27 -26.76
C ASN A 368 -18.88 8.72 -26.61
N ASP A 369 -19.50 9.07 -25.48
CA ASP A 369 -20.09 10.38 -25.26
C ASP A 369 -19.01 11.36 -24.83
N GLN A 370 -18.51 12.12 -25.79
CA GLN A 370 -17.55 13.19 -25.56
C GLN A 370 -18.29 14.48 -25.18
N LEU A 371 -17.79 15.16 -24.15
CA LEU A 371 -18.31 16.46 -23.73
C LEU A 371 -17.83 17.56 -24.69
N ALA A 372 -18.70 18.55 -24.93
CA ALA A 372 -18.40 19.71 -25.77
C ALA A 372 -17.79 20.86 -24.94
N GLU A 373 -16.54 21.23 -25.25
CA GLU A 373 -15.92 22.43 -24.68
C GLU A 373 -16.73 23.69 -25.04
N GLY A 374 -16.87 24.62 -24.10
CA GLY A 374 -17.70 25.81 -24.19
C GLY A 374 -19.17 25.58 -23.82
N THR A 375 -19.67 24.35 -23.85
CA THR A 375 -21.07 24.01 -23.55
C THR A 375 -21.22 23.14 -22.31
N ASP A 376 -20.49 22.01 -22.25
CA ASP A 376 -20.53 21.06 -21.13
C ASP A 376 -19.44 21.34 -20.11
N TYR A 377 -18.31 21.87 -20.56
CA TYR A 377 -17.22 22.32 -19.69
C TYR A 377 -16.44 23.47 -20.32
N THR A 378 -15.63 24.17 -19.54
CA THR A 378 -14.65 25.17 -20.01
C THR A 378 -13.33 24.99 -19.28
N VAL A 379 -12.21 25.29 -19.93
CA VAL A 379 -10.87 25.25 -19.32
C VAL A 379 -10.33 26.68 -19.19
N ALA A 380 -9.79 27.01 -18.01
CA ALA A 380 -9.12 28.28 -17.75
C ALA A 380 -7.83 28.04 -16.96
N GLY A 381 -6.67 28.16 -17.63
CA GLY A 381 -5.42 27.71 -17.04
C GLY A 381 -5.44 26.19 -16.84
N GLU A 382 -5.22 25.74 -15.60
CA GLU A 382 -5.32 24.32 -15.22
C GLU A 382 -6.63 23.99 -14.48
N ASP A 383 -7.58 24.95 -14.45
CA ASP A 383 -8.91 24.74 -13.88
C ASP A 383 -9.88 24.25 -14.95
N ILE A 384 -10.65 23.21 -14.63
CA ILE A 384 -11.73 22.69 -15.47
C ILE A 384 -13.07 22.99 -14.78
N THR A 385 -13.92 23.78 -15.44
CA THR A 385 -15.28 24.08 -14.98
C THR A 385 -16.29 23.23 -15.73
N PHE A 386 -16.97 22.33 -15.03
CA PHE A 386 -18.09 21.54 -15.53
C PHE A 386 -19.38 22.33 -15.38
N LYS A 387 -20.14 22.49 -16.46
CA LYS A 387 -21.32 23.36 -16.50
C LYS A 387 -22.51 22.72 -15.82
N SER A 388 -23.25 23.53 -15.07
CA SER A 388 -24.50 23.15 -14.41
C SER A 388 -25.52 22.54 -15.37
N SER A 389 -25.57 22.98 -16.63
CA SER A 389 -26.40 22.40 -17.69
C SER A 389 -26.06 20.93 -17.94
N PHE A 390 -24.78 20.60 -18.07
CA PHE A 390 -24.29 19.23 -18.20
C PHE A 390 -24.52 18.44 -16.92
N LEU A 391 -24.12 18.99 -15.77
CA LEU A 391 -24.27 18.31 -14.48
C LEU A 391 -25.74 17.99 -14.15
N SER A 392 -26.68 18.86 -14.53
CA SER A 392 -28.12 18.64 -14.31
C SER A 392 -28.70 17.50 -15.16
N SER A 393 -28.01 17.07 -16.22
CA SER A 393 -28.39 15.87 -16.98
C SER A 393 -28.10 14.57 -16.22
N ILE A 394 -27.15 14.61 -15.29
CA ILE A 394 -26.69 13.46 -14.49
C ILE A 394 -27.30 13.52 -13.07
N ILE A 395 -27.24 14.69 -12.45
CA ILE A 395 -27.65 14.96 -11.07
C ILE A 395 -29.13 15.37 -11.08
N THR A 396 -30.02 14.38 -11.17
CA THR A 396 -31.47 14.61 -11.15
C THR A 396 -32.03 14.56 -9.71
N PRO A 397 -33.22 15.13 -9.43
CA PRO A 397 -33.87 15.01 -8.13
C PRO A 397 -34.13 13.56 -7.67
N SER A 398 -34.27 12.64 -8.63
CA SER A 398 -34.46 11.21 -8.40
C SER A 398 -33.15 10.41 -8.34
N ALA A 399 -32.00 11.04 -8.59
CA ALA A 399 -30.73 10.34 -8.60
C ALA A 399 -30.43 9.70 -7.22
N PRO A 400 -29.84 8.50 -7.22
CA PRO A 400 -29.44 7.84 -5.98
C PRO A 400 -28.28 8.57 -5.31
N LEU A 401 -28.02 8.23 -4.05
CA LEU A 401 -26.77 8.59 -3.39
C LEU A 401 -25.66 7.64 -3.87
N GLY A 402 -24.43 8.14 -3.96
CA GLY A 402 -23.26 7.43 -4.47
C GLY A 402 -22.79 7.97 -5.83
N THR A 403 -21.93 7.20 -6.48
CA THR A 403 -21.43 7.49 -7.83
C THR A 403 -22.58 7.48 -8.85
N LEU A 404 -22.68 8.55 -9.62
CA LEU A 404 -23.64 8.72 -10.71
C LEU A 404 -23.00 8.51 -12.08
N ALA A 405 -21.78 9.04 -12.27
CA ALA A 405 -21.01 8.90 -13.49
C ALA A 405 -19.52 9.03 -13.19
N ASN A 406 -18.68 8.46 -14.04
CA ASN A 406 -17.26 8.76 -14.11
C ASN A 406 -16.97 9.47 -15.43
N LEU A 407 -16.14 10.49 -15.39
CA LEU A 407 -15.61 11.15 -16.58
C LEU A 407 -14.15 10.73 -16.76
N THR A 408 -13.77 10.38 -17.98
CA THR A 408 -12.38 10.16 -18.38
C THR A 408 -11.83 11.47 -18.92
N LEU A 409 -10.74 11.94 -18.36
CA LEU A 409 -10.01 13.12 -18.81
C LEU A 409 -8.73 12.64 -19.50
N THR A 410 -8.64 12.86 -20.81
CA THR A 410 -7.48 12.50 -21.62
C THR A 410 -6.63 13.72 -21.86
N PHE A 411 -5.32 13.59 -21.64
CA PHE A 411 -4.32 14.62 -21.83
C PHE A 411 -3.47 14.35 -23.07
N SER A 412 -2.57 15.27 -23.41
CA SER A 412 -1.63 15.11 -24.53
C SER A 412 -0.62 13.98 -24.32
N GLU A 413 -0.34 13.63 -23.07
CA GLU A 413 0.61 12.61 -22.65
C GLU A 413 0.19 12.04 -21.29
N GLY A 414 0.69 10.84 -20.98
CA GLY A 414 0.51 10.19 -19.70
C GLY A 414 -0.83 9.47 -19.55
N ALA A 415 -1.14 9.10 -18.31
CA ALA A 415 -2.36 8.37 -17.99
C ALA A 415 -3.61 9.27 -18.09
N ASP A 416 -4.72 8.68 -18.53
CA ASP A 416 -6.03 9.29 -18.36
C ASP A 416 -6.35 9.43 -16.86
N LEU A 417 -6.97 10.55 -16.49
CA LEU A 417 -7.52 10.74 -15.14
C LEU A 417 -9.01 10.43 -15.12
N ARG A 418 -9.56 10.23 -13.92
CA ARG A 418 -11.01 10.10 -13.72
C ARG A 418 -11.55 11.16 -12.77
N VAL A 419 -12.74 11.68 -13.10
CA VAL A 419 -13.54 12.52 -12.21
C VAL A 419 -14.86 11.82 -11.92
N ASN A 420 -15.12 11.52 -10.65
CA ASN A 420 -16.34 10.86 -10.22
C ASN A 420 -17.41 11.90 -9.85
N ILE A 421 -18.53 11.91 -10.58
CA ILE A 421 -19.70 12.70 -10.21
C ILE A 421 -20.46 11.91 -9.15
N LEU A 422 -20.47 12.44 -7.92
CA LEU A 422 -20.98 11.75 -6.75
C LEU A 422 -22.06 12.58 -6.06
N GLN A 423 -23.23 11.99 -5.84
CA GLN A 423 -24.26 12.59 -4.99
C GLN A 423 -24.15 12.04 -3.57
N TYR A 424 -24.13 12.90 -2.55
CA TYR A 424 -23.99 12.48 -1.15
C TYR A 424 -25.03 13.11 -0.22
N GLY A 425 -25.19 12.48 0.94
CA GLY A 425 -25.79 13.02 2.15
C GLY A 425 -24.94 12.57 3.35
N THR A 426 -25.31 12.93 4.56
CA THR A 426 -24.58 12.47 5.75
C THR A 426 -24.93 11.01 6.06
N PRO A 427 -23.96 10.08 6.11
CA PRO A 427 -24.21 8.70 6.53
C PRO A 427 -24.81 8.63 7.95
N VAL A 428 -25.64 7.63 8.20
CA VAL A 428 -26.39 7.48 9.45
C VAL A 428 -25.96 6.22 10.16
N LEU A 429 -25.53 6.34 11.42
CA LEU A 429 -25.26 5.19 12.28
C LEU A 429 -26.56 4.59 12.80
N GLY A 430 -26.65 3.27 12.86
CA GLY A 430 -27.80 2.53 13.40
C GLY A 430 -27.90 2.63 14.93
N ALA A 431 -26.85 3.10 15.59
CA ALA A 431 -26.84 3.48 16.99
C ALA A 431 -25.91 4.68 17.19
N THR A 432 -26.19 5.52 18.17
CA THR A 432 -25.35 6.68 18.54
C THR A 432 -24.59 6.47 19.85
N SER A 433 -24.87 5.39 20.58
CA SER A 433 -24.14 5.04 21.79
C SER A 433 -24.31 3.58 22.17
N SER A 434 -23.39 3.06 22.99
CA SER A 434 -23.59 1.84 23.78
C SER A 434 -22.76 1.88 25.06
N ALA A 435 -23.08 1.01 26.02
CA ALA A 435 -22.19 0.74 27.13
C ALA A 435 -20.93 0.03 26.64
N VAL A 436 -19.78 0.34 27.24
CA VAL A 436 -18.52 -0.37 26.96
C VAL A 436 -18.72 -1.87 27.22
N PRO A 437 -18.59 -2.75 26.22
CA PRO A 437 -18.77 -4.18 26.43
C PRO A 437 -17.65 -4.76 27.29
N ALA A 438 -17.85 -5.95 27.85
CA ALA A 438 -16.84 -6.62 28.67
C ALA A 438 -15.58 -7.02 27.86
N SER A 439 -15.77 -7.41 26.61
CA SER A 439 -14.71 -7.81 25.68
C SER A 439 -15.19 -7.72 24.23
N GLY A 440 -14.24 -7.81 23.29
CA GLY A 440 -14.52 -7.85 21.86
C GLY A 440 -14.64 -6.47 21.21
N ASP A 441 -14.79 -6.50 19.88
CA ASP A 441 -15.00 -5.33 19.05
C ASP A 441 -16.41 -4.75 19.24
N VAL A 442 -16.56 -3.47 18.95
CA VAL A 442 -17.88 -2.83 18.81
C VAL A 442 -18.16 -2.62 17.33
N LEU A 443 -19.21 -3.29 16.84
CA LEU A 443 -19.72 -3.15 15.49
C LEU A 443 -20.88 -2.15 15.50
N ILE A 444 -20.70 -1.01 14.83
CA ILE A 444 -21.68 0.07 14.76
C ILE A 444 -22.32 0.02 13.38
N PRO A 445 -23.58 -0.42 13.25
CA PRO A 445 -24.26 -0.48 11.96
C PRO A 445 -24.27 0.90 11.29
N ILE A 446 -24.13 0.95 9.96
CA ILE A 446 -24.13 2.20 9.21
C ILE A 446 -24.97 2.08 7.93
N THR A 447 -25.71 3.14 7.63
CA THR A 447 -26.31 3.38 6.32
C THR A 447 -25.47 4.42 5.58
N TRP A 448 -24.80 3.97 4.53
CA TRP A 448 -23.97 4.83 3.68
C TRP A 448 -24.82 5.80 2.85
N ALA A 449 -24.28 6.99 2.60
CA ALA A 449 -24.96 8.07 1.88
C ALA A 449 -23.99 8.82 0.95
N GLY A 450 -23.27 8.10 0.09
CA GLY A 450 -22.23 8.69 -0.76
C GLY A 450 -21.12 7.67 -1.00
N GLN A 451 -19.87 8.02 -0.69
CA GLN A 451 -18.81 7.02 -0.60
C GLN A 451 -19.10 6.01 0.52
N ASN A 452 -18.71 4.75 0.30
CA ASN A 452 -18.88 3.64 1.24
C ASN A 452 -17.64 3.41 2.12
N ARG A 453 -16.99 4.51 2.51
CA ARG A 453 -15.84 4.51 3.40
C ARG A 453 -15.79 5.82 4.20
N PRO A 454 -15.29 5.78 5.44
CA PRO A 454 -15.01 7.00 6.19
C PRO A 454 -13.72 7.66 5.68
N ALA A 455 -13.56 8.95 5.95
CA ALA A 455 -12.31 9.66 5.78
C ALA A 455 -11.36 9.40 6.97
N THR A 456 -11.87 9.52 8.20
CA THR A 456 -11.13 9.25 9.43
C THR A 456 -12.09 9.18 10.64
N VAL A 457 -11.55 8.87 11.82
CA VAL A 457 -12.29 8.89 13.08
C VAL A 457 -11.54 9.73 14.11
N ARG A 458 -12.26 10.62 14.80
CA ARG A 458 -11.76 11.40 15.95
C ARG A 458 -12.26 10.80 17.25
N ALA A 459 -11.42 10.69 18.28
CA ALA A 459 -11.80 10.10 19.57
C ALA A 459 -11.50 11.05 20.75
N LEU A 460 -12.56 11.57 21.38
CA LEU A 460 -12.49 12.50 22.51
C LEU A 460 -13.20 11.93 23.74
N LYS A 461 -12.54 11.97 24.88
CA LYS A 461 -13.16 11.63 26.17
C LYS A 461 -14.14 12.73 26.60
N ALA A 462 -14.99 12.43 27.57
CA ALA A 462 -16.01 13.34 28.09
C ALA A 462 -15.44 14.65 28.67
N ASP A 463 -14.18 14.64 29.13
CA ASP A 463 -13.49 15.83 29.62
C ASP A 463 -12.78 16.65 28.52
N GLY A 464 -12.87 16.20 27.26
CA GLY A 464 -12.23 16.83 26.10
C GLY A 464 -10.79 16.37 25.83
N SER A 465 -10.20 15.54 26.69
CA SER A 465 -8.89 14.93 26.43
C SER A 465 -8.97 13.86 25.34
N TYR A 466 -7.82 13.58 24.71
CA TYR A 466 -7.77 12.66 23.58
C TYR A 466 -7.70 11.21 24.10
N LEU A 467 -8.35 10.27 23.42
CA LEU A 467 -8.27 8.86 23.80
C LEU A 467 -6.86 8.30 23.58
N PHE A 468 -6.27 8.65 22.44
CA PHE A 468 -4.92 8.26 22.02
C PHE A 468 -4.12 9.48 21.61
N ASP A 469 -2.79 9.35 21.65
CA ASP A 469 -1.85 10.24 20.97
C ASP A 469 -2.09 11.74 21.26
N GLU A 470 -2.03 12.12 22.55
CA GLU A 470 -2.23 13.50 23.02
C GLU A 470 -1.30 14.52 22.34
N TRP A 471 -0.13 14.07 21.88
CA TRP A 471 0.80 14.90 21.12
C TRP A 471 0.19 15.46 19.83
N THR A 472 -0.87 14.83 19.27
CA THR A 472 -1.57 15.32 18.07
C THR A 472 -2.26 16.68 18.27
N THR A 473 -2.32 17.19 19.51
CA THR A 473 -2.76 18.57 19.83
C THR A 473 -1.99 19.65 19.06
N VAL A 474 -0.75 19.37 18.67
CA VAL A 474 0.09 20.32 17.91
C VAL A 474 -0.16 20.30 16.40
N LEU A 475 -0.96 19.35 15.91
CA LEU A 475 -1.30 19.23 14.49
C LEU A 475 -2.47 20.14 14.10
N GLY A 476 -2.76 20.26 12.81
CA GLY A 476 -3.88 21.05 12.29
C GLY A 476 -5.25 20.44 12.60
N PRO A 477 -6.35 21.19 12.38
CA PRO A 477 -7.72 20.78 12.70
C PRO A 477 -8.18 19.49 12.01
N LEU A 478 -7.60 19.12 10.87
CA LEU A 478 -7.86 17.82 10.23
C LEU A 478 -7.22 16.63 10.97
N GLN A 479 -6.27 16.85 11.87
CA GLN A 479 -5.51 15.74 12.48
C GLN A 479 -5.68 15.62 13.99
N GLN A 480 -5.94 16.73 14.69
CA GLN A 480 -6.10 16.74 16.15
C GLN A 480 -7.10 15.67 16.65
N ALA A 481 -6.67 14.83 17.60
CA ALA A 481 -7.46 13.75 18.21
C ALA A 481 -7.97 12.66 17.25
N ARG A 482 -7.48 12.61 16.01
CA ARG A 482 -7.82 11.51 15.09
C ARG A 482 -6.99 10.29 15.40
N ILE A 483 -7.59 9.14 15.18
CA ILE A 483 -7.04 7.83 15.50
C ILE A 483 -6.65 7.08 14.23
N THR A 484 -5.80 6.08 14.37
CA THR A 484 -5.15 5.36 13.26
C THR A 484 -6.01 4.24 12.72
N TYR A 485 -6.14 4.18 11.39
CA TYR A 485 -6.84 3.10 10.69
C TYR A 485 -6.18 1.73 10.95
N GLU A 486 -6.98 0.67 10.88
CA GLU A 486 -6.61 -0.75 10.98
C GLU A 486 -6.05 -1.20 12.35
N GLY A 487 -5.71 -0.25 13.24
CA GLY A 487 -5.35 -0.51 14.64
C GLY A 487 -6.35 0.03 15.67
N GLN A 488 -6.88 1.23 15.44
CA GLN A 488 -7.74 1.92 16.41
C GLN A 488 -9.19 2.09 15.91
N TRP A 489 -9.42 1.99 14.61
CA TRP A 489 -10.74 1.91 13.98
C TRP A 489 -10.66 1.17 12.65
N ASN A 490 -11.78 0.58 12.21
CA ASN A 490 -11.91 -0.09 10.91
C ASN A 490 -13.34 0.06 10.38
N TRP A 491 -13.65 -0.44 9.19
CA TRP A 491 -15.01 -0.51 8.67
C TRP A 491 -15.18 -1.71 7.74
N ASN A 492 -16.43 -2.07 7.50
CA ASN A 492 -16.82 -2.93 6.39
C ASN A 492 -18.08 -2.37 5.72
N GLY A 493 -18.64 -3.10 4.76
CA GLY A 493 -19.83 -2.65 4.03
C GLY A 493 -21.06 -2.34 4.91
N GLN A 494 -21.10 -2.86 6.14
CA GLN A 494 -22.26 -2.76 7.04
C GLN A 494 -21.98 -2.01 8.35
N ASN A 495 -20.72 -1.87 8.76
CA ASN A 495 -20.37 -1.37 10.08
C ASN A 495 -19.15 -0.45 10.06
N ILE A 496 -19.17 0.55 10.96
CA ILE A 496 -17.96 1.11 11.55
C ILE A 496 -17.53 0.21 12.70
N ILE A 497 -16.23 -0.06 12.83
CA ILE A 497 -15.68 -1.03 13.77
C ILE A 497 -14.73 -0.30 14.73
N LEU A 498 -14.97 -0.43 16.03
CA LEU A 498 -14.00 -0.10 17.06
C LEU A 498 -13.37 -1.41 17.55
N PRO A 499 -12.10 -1.67 17.23
CA PRO A 499 -11.42 -2.90 17.67
C PRO A 499 -11.38 -3.03 19.19
N ALA A 500 -11.27 -4.26 19.69
CA ALA A 500 -11.21 -4.57 21.11
C ALA A 500 -10.12 -3.77 21.85
N ALA A 501 -8.98 -3.49 21.20
CA ALA A 501 -7.94 -2.63 21.76
C ALA A 501 -8.45 -1.21 22.07
N THR A 502 -9.24 -0.63 21.16
CA THR A 502 -9.88 0.68 21.34
C THR A 502 -10.94 0.65 22.45
N VAL A 503 -11.76 -0.39 22.47
CA VAL A 503 -12.75 -0.59 23.54
C VAL A 503 -12.07 -0.71 24.90
N ASN A 504 -10.96 -1.43 24.97
CA ASN A 504 -10.14 -1.55 26.18
C ASN A 504 -9.54 -0.21 26.61
N ALA A 505 -9.07 0.61 25.66
CA ALA A 505 -8.56 1.94 25.97
C ALA A 505 -9.64 2.85 26.61
N VAL A 506 -10.89 2.81 26.11
CA VAL A 506 -12.01 3.54 26.72
C VAL A 506 -12.27 3.04 28.14
N ARG A 507 -12.32 1.72 28.35
CA ARG A 507 -12.56 1.11 29.67
C ARG A 507 -11.48 1.49 30.67
N SER A 508 -10.22 1.33 30.29
CA SER A 508 -9.07 1.65 31.13
C SER A 508 -8.95 3.16 31.40
N GLY A 509 -9.40 4.00 30.46
CA GLY A 509 -9.48 5.45 30.63
C GLY A 509 -10.54 5.91 31.62
N GLY A 510 -11.52 5.07 31.98
CA GLY A 510 -12.52 5.38 33.01
C GLY A 510 -13.48 6.52 32.66
N GLN A 511 -13.54 6.93 31.39
CA GLN A 511 -14.37 8.02 30.91
C GLN A 511 -15.08 7.66 29.61
N SER A 512 -16.35 8.03 29.50
CA SER A 512 -17.10 7.94 28.25
C SER A 512 -16.35 8.65 27.13
N THR A 513 -16.30 8.02 25.96
CA THR A 513 -15.55 8.54 24.79
C THR A 513 -16.48 8.65 23.60
N THR A 514 -16.44 9.81 22.94
CA THR A 514 -17.16 10.07 21.70
C THR A 514 -16.22 9.91 20.51
N PHE A 515 -16.62 9.04 19.59
CA PHE A 515 -16.02 8.81 18.30
C PHE A 515 -16.80 9.62 17.25
N THR A 516 -16.16 10.62 16.65
CA THR A 516 -16.71 11.36 15.50
C THR A 516 -16.17 10.73 14.23
N ILE A 517 -17.03 10.04 13.48
CA ILE A 517 -16.72 9.46 12.18
C ILE A 517 -16.89 10.57 11.13
N GLU A 518 -15.84 10.86 10.38
CA GLU A 518 -15.83 11.84 9.30
C GLU A 518 -15.93 11.13 7.95
N PHE A 519 -16.70 11.68 7.00
CA PHE A 519 -16.93 11.07 5.69
C PHE A 519 -16.45 11.98 4.55
N TYR A 520 -16.29 11.43 3.34
CA TYR A 520 -16.05 12.24 2.15
C TYR A 520 -17.38 12.75 1.53
N PRO A 521 -17.45 14.00 1.01
CA PRO A 521 -16.42 15.04 1.12
C PRO A 521 -16.20 15.44 2.58
N ARG A 522 -14.94 15.66 2.93
CA ARG A 522 -14.55 15.90 4.32
C ARG A 522 -14.74 17.38 4.63
N GLU A 523 -15.89 17.69 5.21
CA GLU A 523 -16.34 19.06 5.47
C GLU A 523 -17.15 19.14 6.78
N PRO A 524 -17.29 20.33 7.38
CA PRO A 524 -18.14 20.52 8.56
C PRO A 524 -19.58 20.02 8.34
N GLY A 525 -20.03 19.12 9.21
CA GLY A 525 -21.38 18.57 9.19
C GLY A 525 -21.55 17.26 8.41
N ASN A 526 -20.54 16.80 7.66
CA ASN A 526 -20.54 15.47 7.06
C ASN A 526 -19.91 14.42 8.00
N THR A 527 -20.51 14.27 9.18
CA THR A 527 -19.99 13.44 10.27
C THR A 527 -21.11 12.74 11.01
N ALA A 528 -20.80 11.61 11.66
CA ALA A 528 -21.68 10.95 12.61
C ALA A 528 -20.96 10.68 13.94
N ASN A 529 -21.66 10.76 15.06
CA ASN A 529 -21.09 10.56 16.39
C ASN A 529 -21.58 9.26 17.02
N TYR A 530 -20.65 8.55 17.67
CA TYR A 530 -20.92 7.38 18.48
C TYR A 530 -20.23 7.49 19.84
N THR A 531 -20.95 7.28 20.94
CA THR A 531 -20.38 7.36 22.29
C THR A 531 -20.35 6.00 22.98
N LEU A 532 -19.17 5.58 23.42
CA LEU A 532 -19.01 4.48 24.36
C LEU A 532 -19.09 5.01 25.79
N THR A 533 -20.03 4.49 26.59
CA THR A 533 -20.24 4.93 27.97
C THR A 533 -19.64 3.93 28.97
N VAL A 534 -18.79 4.43 29.87
CA VAL A 534 -18.14 3.65 30.95
C VAL A 534 -19.03 3.58 32.18
#